data_AF-H2C949-F1
#
_entry.id   AF-H2C949-F1
#
_cell.length_a   1.000
_cell.length_b   1.000
_cell.length_c   1.000
_cell.angle_alpha   90.00
_cell.angle_beta   90.00
_cell.angle_gamma   90.00
#
_symmetry.space_group_name_H-M   'P 1'
#
loop_
_entity.id
_entity.type
_entity.pdbx_description
1 polymer ?
#
loop_
_entity_poly.entity_id
_entity_poly.type
_entity_poly.pdbx_seq_one_letter_code
_entity_poly.pdbx_strand_id
1 'polypeptide(L)'
;MNCVYQVVGRKDSGKTLTIEIAARKLKEMGYTVAVVKHTHHVINPDSKDTARFMRSGADVVILHSNDCMWFWECKETEYLDLIPADVVLIEGFESVNLGNKFVIERPEDAESIAREIVNRAESCSSDIPLMIRGVNPEKRKKLIFYKLMKKWGVKEVKLLET
;
A
#
# COMPACT_ATOMS: atom_id res chain seq x y z
N MET A 1 -11.11 -1.55 -7.12
CA MET A 1 -10.08 -2.52 -7.44
C MET A 1 -8.82 -1.81 -7.07
N ASN A 2 -8.21 -2.20 -5.97
CA ASN A 2 -6.98 -1.55 -5.55
C ASN A 2 -5.89 -2.03 -6.48
N CYS A 3 -5.20 -1.08 -7.10
CA CYS A 3 -4.11 -1.38 -8.01
C CYS A 3 -2.89 -1.73 -7.19
N VAL A 4 -2.89 -2.98 -6.75
CA VAL A 4 -1.81 -3.59 -6.00
C VAL A 4 -1.01 -4.45 -6.97
N TYR A 5 0.28 -4.14 -7.12
CA TYR A 5 1.21 -4.89 -7.94
C TYR A 5 2.32 -5.43 -7.04
N GLN A 6 2.43 -6.74 -6.98
CA GLN A 6 3.30 -7.46 -6.08
C GLN A 6 4.47 -8.05 -6.86
N VAL A 7 5.70 -7.71 -6.47
CA VAL A 7 6.94 -8.23 -7.08
C VAL A 7 7.61 -9.18 -6.10
N VAL A 8 7.73 -10.45 -6.50
CA VAL A 8 8.29 -11.55 -5.70
C VAL A 8 9.46 -12.19 -6.43
N GLY A 9 10.35 -12.86 -5.70
CA GLY A 9 11.56 -13.44 -6.26
C GLY A 9 12.69 -13.57 -5.24
N ARG A 10 13.73 -14.31 -5.61
CA ARG A 10 14.89 -14.59 -4.73
C ARG A 10 15.66 -13.31 -4.38
N LYS A 11 16.51 -13.40 -3.36
CA LYS A 11 17.46 -12.31 -3.05
C LYS A 11 18.25 -11.96 -4.32
N ASP A 12 18.47 -10.66 -4.54
CA ASP A 12 19.23 -10.12 -5.68
C ASP A 12 18.64 -10.41 -7.07
N SER A 13 17.38 -10.86 -7.16
CA SER A 13 16.70 -11.08 -8.46
C SER A 13 16.24 -9.79 -9.16
N GLY A 14 16.44 -8.61 -8.56
CA GLY A 14 16.04 -7.33 -9.15
C GLY A 14 14.70 -6.76 -8.69
N LYS A 15 14.01 -7.36 -7.70
CA LYS A 15 12.71 -6.88 -7.18
C LYS A 15 12.69 -5.37 -6.88
N THR A 16 13.67 -4.90 -6.12
CA THR A 16 13.76 -3.49 -5.73
C THR A 16 13.96 -2.60 -6.96
N LEU A 17 14.83 -2.99 -7.89
CA LEU A 17 15.04 -2.28 -9.16
C LEU A 17 13.74 -2.19 -9.99
N THR A 18 12.99 -3.29 -10.10
CA THR A 18 11.69 -3.30 -10.79
C THR A 18 10.72 -2.29 -10.19
N ILE A 19 10.62 -2.27 -8.85
CA ILE A 19 9.72 -1.37 -8.12
C ILE A 19 10.17 0.09 -8.28
N GLU A 20 11.47 0.38 -8.22
CA GLU A 20 12.01 1.73 -8.43
C GLU A 20 11.70 2.26 -9.83
N ILE A 21 11.91 1.45 -10.87
CA ILE A 21 11.61 1.81 -12.26
C ILE A 21 10.11 2.08 -12.42
N ALA A 22 9.26 1.17 -11.94
CA ALA A 22 7.81 1.32 -12.03
C ALA A 22 7.32 2.56 -11.26
N ALA A 23 7.80 2.76 -10.04
CA ALA A 23 7.42 3.91 -9.20
C ALA A 23 7.79 5.23 -9.90
N ARG A 24 9.01 5.36 -10.43
CA ARG A 24 9.45 6.56 -11.14
C ARG A 24 8.58 6.87 -12.34
N LYS A 25 8.33 5.88 -13.22
CA LYS A 25 7.48 6.07 -14.41
C LYS A 25 6.05 6.46 -14.05
N LEU A 26 5.45 5.79 -13.06
CA LEU A 26 4.11 6.14 -12.57
C LEU A 26 4.07 7.55 -11.96
N LYS A 27 5.10 7.95 -11.22
CA LYS A 27 5.21 9.31 -10.68
C LYS A 27 5.32 10.36 -11.78
N GLU A 28 6.10 10.11 -12.83
CA GLU A 28 6.22 10.98 -14.02
C GLU A 28 4.86 11.14 -14.74
N MET A 29 4.02 10.11 -14.69
CA MET A 29 2.65 10.13 -15.23
C MET A 29 1.61 10.75 -14.28
N GLY A 30 2.01 11.29 -13.12
CA GLY A 30 1.12 11.98 -12.17
C GLY A 30 0.40 11.09 -11.16
N TYR A 31 0.72 9.79 -11.09
CA TYR A 31 0.14 8.89 -10.08
C TYR A 31 0.68 9.22 -8.68
N THR A 32 -0.16 8.96 -7.68
CA THR A 32 0.28 8.77 -6.30
C THR A 32 0.65 7.30 -6.11
N VAL A 33 1.89 7.04 -5.68
CA VAL A 33 2.46 5.69 -5.57
C VAL A 33 2.87 5.46 -4.12
N ALA A 34 2.51 4.29 -3.61
CA ALA A 34 3.02 3.78 -2.34
C ALA A 34 3.83 2.52 -2.57
N VAL A 35 4.85 2.30 -1.74
CA VAL A 35 5.66 1.08 -1.74
C VAL A 35 5.54 0.42 -0.38
N VAL A 36 5.25 -0.89 -0.37
CA VAL A 36 5.18 -1.73 0.83
C VAL A 36 6.25 -2.80 0.70
N LYS A 37 7.17 -2.86 1.65
CA LYS A 37 8.21 -3.90 1.68
C LYS A 37 7.93 -4.88 2.81
N HIS A 38 7.77 -6.15 2.45
CA HIS A 38 7.68 -7.24 3.41
C HIS A 38 9.08 -7.77 3.72
N THR A 39 9.39 -7.90 5.00
CA THR A 39 10.63 -8.52 5.48
C THR A 39 10.30 -9.71 6.36
N HIS A 40 11.06 -10.80 6.21
CA HIS A 40 11.01 -11.93 7.13
C HIS A 40 11.79 -11.68 8.42
N HIS A 41 12.55 -10.58 8.48
CA HIS A 41 13.27 -10.19 9.69
C HIS A 41 12.30 -9.56 10.68
N VAL A 42 12.43 -9.95 11.95
CA VAL A 42 11.70 -9.32 13.04
C VAL A 42 12.20 -7.89 13.18
N ILE A 43 11.28 -6.95 13.05
CA ILE A 43 11.56 -5.52 13.09
C ILE A 43 11.73 -5.01 14.54
N ASN A 44 11.14 -5.70 15.54
CA ASN A 44 11.36 -5.40 16.98
C ASN A 44 12.25 -6.46 17.60
N PRO A 45 13.39 -6.08 18.17
CA PRO A 45 13.95 -6.82 19.28
C PRO A 45 13.16 -6.44 20.55
N ASP A 46 12.58 -7.43 21.23
CA ASP A 46 11.58 -7.39 22.34
C ASP A 46 11.88 -6.52 23.59
N SER A 47 12.89 -5.66 23.59
CA SER A 47 13.49 -5.07 24.79
C SER A 47 13.14 -3.60 25.09
N LYS A 48 12.12 -3.01 24.43
CA LYS A 48 11.76 -1.58 24.60
C LYS A 48 10.31 -1.35 25.06
N ASP A 49 10.02 -0.14 25.52
CA ASP A 49 8.68 0.27 26.00
C ASP A 49 7.56 0.06 24.97
N THR A 50 7.88 0.12 23.68
CA THR A 50 6.96 -0.24 22.59
C THR A 50 6.38 -1.65 22.77
N ALA A 51 7.20 -2.62 23.20
CA ALA A 51 6.74 -3.98 23.47
C ALA A 51 5.87 -4.08 24.73
N ARG A 52 6.09 -3.18 25.70
CA ARG A 52 5.24 -3.09 26.90
C ARG A 52 3.87 -2.51 26.56
N PHE A 53 3.78 -1.50 25.70
CA PHE A 53 2.50 -0.95 25.23
C PHE A 53 1.66 -1.97 24.46
N MET A 54 2.28 -2.83 23.65
CA MET A 54 1.56 -3.92 23.00
C MET A 54 1.00 -4.91 24.02
N ARG A 55 1.80 -5.30 25.01
CA ARG A 55 1.38 -6.25 26.04
C ARG A 55 0.37 -5.67 27.03
N SER A 56 0.23 -4.34 27.11
CA SER A 56 -0.76 -3.71 27.99
C SER A 56 -2.19 -3.73 27.41
N GLY A 57 -2.38 -4.27 26.21
CA GLY A 57 -3.69 -4.32 25.55
C GLY A 57 -4.06 -3.04 24.81
N ALA A 58 -3.08 -2.23 24.39
CA ALA A 58 -3.34 -1.12 23.49
C ALA A 58 -3.74 -1.67 22.10
N ASP A 59 -4.89 -1.23 21.56
CA ASP A 59 -5.37 -1.67 20.23
C ASP A 59 -4.44 -1.20 19.10
N VAL A 60 -3.75 -0.08 19.30
CA VAL A 60 -2.82 0.51 18.34
C VAL A 60 -1.58 1.02 19.06
N VAL A 61 -0.40 0.59 18.60
CA VAL A 61 0.90 1.10 19.07
C VAL A 61 1.64 1.72 17.90
N ILE A 62 1.97 3.01 18.03
CA ILE A 62 2.75 3.77 17.05
C ILE A 62 4.04 4.25 17.71
N LEU A 63 5.18 3.90 17.11
CA LEU A 63 6.47 4.50 17.44
C LEU A 63 6.73 5.64 16.46
N HIS A 64 6.92 6.86 16.95
CA HIS A 64 7.12 8.05 16.13
C HIS A 64 8.44 8.75 16.48
N SER A 65 9.22 9.08 15.45
CA SER A 65 10.44 9.91 15.49
C SER A 65 10.16 11.25 14.81
N ASN A 66 11.15 12.15 14.72
CA ASN A 66 11.00 13.43 14.04
C ASN A 66 10.64 13.32 12.54
N ASP A 67 10.93 12.18 11.91
CA ASP A 67 10.89 11.98 10.47
C ASP A 67 10.21 10.67 10.01
N CYS A 68 9.93 9.75 10.94
CA CYS A 68 9.37 8.44 10.61
C CYS A 68 8.41 7.93 11.68
N MET A 69 7.46 7.09 11.28
CA MET A 69 6.58 6.39 12.20
C MET A 69 6.45 4.92 11.83
N TRP A 70 6.31 4.08 12.86
CA TRP A 70 6.24 2.63 12.76
C TRP A 70 4.98 2.17 13.48
N PHE A 71 4.11 1.47 12.76
CA PHE A 71 2.91 0.83 13.31
C PHE A 71 3.26 -0.60 13.72
N TRP A 72 3.11 -0.93 15.01
CA TRP A 72 3.59 -2.21 15.53
C TRP A 72 2.60 -3.37 15.35
N GLU A 73 1.30 -3.08 15.27
CA GLU A 73 0.27 -4.09 15.09
C GLU A 73 -0.49 -3.88 13.77
N CYS A 74 -0.06 -4.63 12.76
CA CYS A 74 -0.75 -4.78 11.47
C CYS A 74 -0.79 -6.27 11.13
N LYS A 75 -1.62 -7.02 11.88
CA LYS A 75 -1.80 -8.47 11.65
C LYS A 75 -2.51 -8.76 10.33
N GLU A 76 -3.33 -7.82 9.85
CA GLU A 76 -4.13 -8.01 8.65
C GLU A 76 -3.60 -7.13 7.51
N THR A 77 -3.57 -7.64 6.29
CA THR A 77 -3.18 -6.87 5.09
C THR A 77 -4.25 -5.87 4.64
N GLU A 78 -5.33 -5.73 5.41
CA GLU A 78 -6.41 -4.78 5.15
C GLU A 78 -5.94 -3.32 5.12
N TYR A 79 -4.81 -3.01 5.76
CA TYR A 79 -4.20 -1.68 5.71
C TYR A 79 -3.85 -1.25 4.29
N LEU A 80 -3.66 -2.17 3.34
CA LEU A 80 -3.37 -1.83 1.94
C LEU A 80 -4.48 -0.98 1.32
N ASP A 81 -5.72 -1.19 1.75
CA ASP A 81 -6.88 -0.44 1.28
C ASP A 81 -6.95 0.97 1.90
N LEU A 82 -6.31 1.15 3.05
CA LEU A 82 -6.17 2.44 3.75
C LEU A 82 -5.06 3.31 3.18
N ILE A 83 -4.18 2.76 2.32
CA ILE A 83 -3.08 3.52 1.72
C ILE A 83 -3.64 4.53 0.69
N PRO A 84 -3.45 5.85 0.89
CA PRO A 84 -3.98 6.91 0.02
C PRO A 84 -3.14 7.09 -1.26
N ALA A 85 -3.00 6.02 -2.05
CA ALA A 85 -2.27 6.00 -3.31
C ALA A 85 -3.11 5.39 -4.43
N ASP A 86 -2.92 5.84 -5.66
CA ASP A 86 -3.54 5.26 -6.86
C ASP A 86 -2.97 3.85 -7.10
N VAL A 87 -1.67 3.68 -6.89
CA VAL A 87 -0.94 2.42 -7.07
C VAL A 87 -0.18 2.05 -5.81
N VAL A 88 -0.28 0.79 -5.39
CA VAL A 88 0.51 0.20 -4.31
C VAL A 88 1.44 -0.85 -4.91
N LEU A 89 2.74 -0.62 -4.81
CA LEU A 89 3.78 -1.57 -5.21
C LEU A 89 4.23 -2.35 -3.98
N ILE A 90 4.31 -3.67 -4.08
CA ILE A 90 4.68 -4.54 -2.97
C ILE A 90 5.96 -5.29 -3.31
N GLU A 91 6.99 -5.17 -2.48
CA GLU A 91 8.16 -6.06 -2.48
C GLU A 91 7.91 -7.19 -1.49
N GLY A 92 7.82 -8.44 -1.96
CA GLY A 92 7.68 -9.62 -1.10
C GLY A 92 6.23 -10.10 -0.92
N PHE A 93 5.88 -10.62 0.26
CA PHE A 93 4.64 -11.36 0.53
C PHE A 93 4.43 -12.62 -0.35
N GLU A 94 5.51 -13.35 -0.69
CA GLU A 94 5.47 -14.46 -1.67
C GLU A 94 4.34 -15.47 -1.46
N SER A 95 4.06 -15.84 -0.21
CA SER A 95 3.03 -16.81 0.17
C SER A 95 1.59 -16.31 0.10
N VAL A 96 1.36 -15.00 -0.08
CA VAL A 96 0.02 -14.39 -0.11
C VAL A 96 -0.23 -13.77 -1.48
N ASN A 97 -1.48 -13.81 -1.95
CA ASN A 97 -1.89 -13.09 -3.15
C ASN A 97 -2.60 -11.79 -2.78
N LEU A 98 -1.91 -10.67 -2.94
CA LEU A 98 -2.40 -9.34 -2.55
C LEU A 98 -2.86 -8.49 -3.75
N GLY A 99 -2.73 -9.00 -4.97
CA GLY A 99 -3.04 -8.27 -6.19
C GLY A 99 -2.43 -8.91 -7.44
N ASN A 100 -2.00 -8.10 -8.39
CA ASN A 100 -1.30 -8.59 -9.58
C ASN A 100 0.13 -8.99 -9.19
N LYS A 101 0.42 -10.29 -9.14
CA LYS A 101 1.73 -10.84 -8.77
C LYS A 101 2.63 -11.02 -9.99
N PHE A 102 3.87 -10.53 -9.90
CA PHE A 102 4.96 -10.71 -10.85
C PHE A 102 6.11 -11.43 -10.15
N VAL A 103 6.60 -12.48 -10.79
CA VAL A 103 7.78 -13.21 -10.34
C VAL A 103 8.96 -12.71 -11.15
N ILE A 104 10.01 -12.26 -10.46
CA ILE A 104 11.27 -11.88 -11.09
C ILE A 104 12.38 -12.83 -10.65
N GLU A 105 13.00 -13.49 -11.63
CA GLU A 105 14.07 -14.46 -11.41
C GLU A 105 15.44 -13.83 -11.56
N ARG A 106 15.59 -12.84 -12.46
CA ARG A 106 16.86 -12.21 -12.78
C ARG A 106 16.73 -10.69 -12.96
N PRO A 107 17.76 -9.90 -12.60
CA PRO A 107 17.72 -8.44 -12.70
C PRO A 107 17.42 -7.89 -14.10
N GLU A 108 17.80 -8.60 -15.16
CA GLU A 108 17.60 -8.17 -16.55
C GLU A 108 16.12 -8.06 -16.93
N ASP A 109 15.26 -8.80 -16.22
CA ASP A 109 13.81 -8.80 -16.42
C ASP A 109 13.13 -7.59 -15.73
N ALA A 110 13.87 -6.79 -14.96
CA ALA A 110 13.29 -5.68 -14.19
C ALA A 110 12.62 -4.61 -15.06
N GLU A 111 13.24 -4.25 -16.19
CA GLU A 111 12.73 -3.21 -17.09
C GLU A 111 11.46 -3.65 -17.85
N SER A 112 11.37 -4.94 -18.21
CA SER A 112 10.18 -5.48 -18.89
C SER A 112 9.01 -5.61 -17.92
N ILE A 113 9.24 -6.16 -16.72
CA ILE A 113 8.21 -6.29 -15.68
C ILE A 113 7.73 -4.91 -15.23
N ALA A 114 8.64 -3.94 -15.03
CA ALA A 114 8.25 -2.59 -14.66
C ALA A 114 7.38 -1.92 -15.72
N ARG A 115 7.69 -2.12 -17.01
CA ARG A 115 6.82 -1.65 -18.11
C ARG A 115 5.44 -2.30 -18.06
N GLU A 116 5.37 -3.59 -17.80
CA GLU A 116 4.08 -4.29 -17.68
C GLU A 116 3.25 -3.76 -16.51
N ILE A 117 3.87 -3.52 -15.35
CA ILE A 117 3.21 -2.89 -14.19
C ILE A 117 2.63 -1.52 -14.59
N VAL A 118 3.42 -0.68 -15.26
CA VAL A 118 2.98 0.65 -15.71
C VAL A 118 1.79 0.57 -16.66
N ASN A 119 1.85 -0.31 -17.66
CA ASN A 119 0.75 -0.48 -18.62
C ASN A 119 -0.54 -0.95 -17.94
N ARG A 120 -0.46 -1.92 -17.03
CA ARG A 120 -1.65 -2.36 -16.27
C ARG A 120 -2.19 -1.24 -15.36
N ALA A 121 -1.30 -0.38 -14.86
CA ALA A 121 -1.64 0.72 -13.98
C ALA A 121 -2.37 1.89 -14.66
N GLU A 122 -2.42 1.97 -15.98
CA GLU A 122 -3.15 3.01 -16.70
C GLU A 122 -4.64 3.05 -16.34
N SER A 123 -5.22 1.89 -16.01
CA SER A 123 -6.61 1.77 -15.57
C SER A 123 -6.87 2.19 -14.11
N CYS A 124 -5.82 2.53 -13.36
CA CYS A 124 -5.88 2.71 -11.91
C CYS A 124 -6.19 4.14 -11.48
N SER A 125 -5.87 5.12 -12.32
CA SER A 125 -6.23 6.51 -12.06
C SER A 125 -7.67 6.72 -12.49
N SER A 126 -8.59 6.54 -11.55
CA SER A 126 -9.99 6.90 -11.76
C SER A 126 -10.24 8.28 -11.16
N ASP A 127 -10.90 9.14 -11.92
CA ASP A 127 -11.57 10.30 -11.37
C ASP A 127 -12.71 9.78 -10.49
N ILE A 128 -12.47 9.67 -9.18
CA ILE A 128 -13.43 9.05 -8.26
C ILE A 128 -14.68 9.95 -8.20
N PRO A 129 -15.90 9.46 -8.43
CA PRO A 129 -17.09 10.30 -8.34
C PRO A 129 -17.59 10.39 -6.88
N LEU A 130 -16.75 10.93 -5.98
CA LEU A 130 -17.07 11.09 -4.56
C LEU A 130 -17.16 12.57 -4.19
N MET A 131 -18.32 12.97 -3.67
CA MET A 131 -18.58 14.31 -3.15
C MET A 131 -19.01 14.19 -1.69
N ILE A 132 -18.49 15.05 -0.83
CA ILE A 132 -18.86 15.11 0.59
C ILE A 132 -19.56 16.44 0.83
N ARG A 133 -20.87 16.40 1.13
CA ARG A 133 -21.71 17.61 1.31
C ARG A 133 -21.61 18.59 0.12
N GLY A 134 -21.55 18.07 -1.10
CA GLY A 134 -21.41 18.89 -2.32
C GLY A 134 -20.01 19.47 -2.56
N VAL A 135 -19.01 19.12 -1.75
CA VAL A 135 -17.61 19.54 -1.92
C VAL A 135 -16.77 18.36 -2.44
N ASN A 136 -15.86 18.64 -3.38
CA ASN A 136 -14.88 17.66 -3.85
C ASN A 136 -13.69 17.62 -2.85
N PRO A 137 -13.52 16.53 -2.09
CA PRO A 137 -12.44 16.45 -1.11
C PRO A 137 -11.07 16.32 -1.78
N GLU A 138 -10.00 16.60 -1.02
CA GLU A 138 -8.62 16.31 -1.43
C GLU A 138 -8.48 14.85 -1.88
N LYS A 139 -7.74 14.62 -2.98
CA LYS A 139 -7.57 13.31 -3.62
C LYS A 139 -7.25 12.19 -2.64
N ARG A 140 -6.38 12.42 -1.65
CA ARG A 140 -6.00 11.40 -0.66
C ARG A 140 -7.17 10.96 0.23
N LYS A 141 -7.92 11.92 0.80
CA LYS A 141 -9.12 11.64 1.60
C LYS A 141 -10.18 10.93 0.77
N LYS A 142 -10.34 11.37 -0.48
CA LYS A 142 -11.24 10.78 -1.47
C LYS A 142 -10.91 9.32 -1.75
N LEU A 143 -9.63 9.01 -1.97
CA LEU A 143 -9.12 7.67 -2.22
C LEU A 143 -9.42 6.73 -1.05
N ILE A 144 -9.05 7.13 0.18
CA ILE A 144 -9.26 6.30 1.37
C ILE A 144 -10.74 5.94 1.52
N PHE A 145 -11.61 6.95 1.51
CA PHE A 145 -13.04 6.75 1.73
C PHE A 145 -13.67 5.88 0.65
N TYR A 146 -13.37 6.16 -0.62
CA TYR A 146 -13.89 5.37 -1.75
C TYR A 146 -13.42 3.91 -1.72
N LYS A 147 -12.14 3.67 -1.41
CA LYS A 147 -11.59 2.31 -1.31
C LYS A 147 -12.27 1.52 -0.19
N LEU A 148 -12.45 2.13 0.98
CA LEU A 148 -13.15 1.53 2.11
C LEU A 148 -14.60 1.20 1.79
N MET A 149 -15.35 2.17 1.24
CA MET A 149 -16.74 1.95 0.85
C MET A 149 -16.86 0.80 -0.15
N LYS A 150 -16.00 0.79 -1.18
CA LYS A 150 -16.01 -0.26 -2.19
C LYS A 150 -15.66 -1.63 -1.61
N LYS A 151 -14.67 -1.70 -0.72
CA LYS A 151 -14.26 -2.95 -0.05
C LYS A 151 -15.39 -3.52 0.79
N TRP A 152 -16.05 -2.69 1.58
CA TRP A 152 -17.12 -3.12 2.48
C TRP A 152 -18.50 -3.19 1.82
N GLY A 153 -18.60 -2.94 0.52
CA GLY A 153 -19.88 -2.93 -0.20
C GLY A 153 -20.83 -1.82 0.27
N VAL A 154 -20.30 -0.77 0.90
CA VAL A 154 -21.07 0.36 1.44
C VAL A 154 -21.46 1.29 0.30
N LYS A 155 -22.76 1.51 0.13
CA LYS A 155 -23.31 2.44 -0.88
C LYS A 155 -23.67 3.80 -0.30
N GLU A 156 -23.96 3.88 0.99
CA GLU A 156 -24.38 5.09 1.69
C GLU A 156 -23.80 5.09 3.11
N VAL A 157 -23.36 6.26 3.57
CA VAL A 157 -22.93 6.50 4.96
C VAL A 157 -23.70 7.70 5.49
N LYS A 158 -24.42 7.54 6.60
CA LYS A 158 -25.13 8.61 7.28
C LYS A 158 -24.51 8.83 8.66
N LEU A 159 -23.98 10.02 8.90
CA LEU A 159 -23.59 10.45 10.24
C LEU A 159 -24.85 10.92 10.94
N LEU A 160 -25.28 10.21 11.98
CA LEU A 160 -26.33 10.69 12.87
C LEU A 160 -25.67 11.69 13.81
N GLU A 161 -26.21 12.91 13.90
CA GLU A 161 -25.79 13.86 14.93
C GLU A 161 -26.10 13.22 16.29
N THR A 162 -25.06 13.09 17.12
CA THR A 162 -25.17 12.71 18.55
C THR A 162 -25.46 13.92 19.40
#